data_AF-A0A1I0IX33-F1
#
_entry.id   AF-A0A1I0IX33-F1
#
_cell.length_a   1.000
_cell.length_b   1.000
_cell.length_c   1.000
_cell.angle_alpha   90.00
_cell.angle_beta   90.00
_cell.angle_gamma   90.00
#
_symmetry.space_group_name_H-M   'P 1'
#
loop_
_entity.id
_entity.type
_entity.pdbx_description
1 polymer ?
#
loop_
_entity_poly.entity_id
_entity_poly.type
_entity_poly.pdbx_seq_one_letter_code
_entity_poly.pdbx_strand_id
1 'polypeptide(L)'
;MKRFWDPGISQTILFVFGVFTFVVASFRTLVTGGLSGLYDNYWLFMVSFGCIIWLRYLRQRQKEADLLAEDARQAEIRKQSRKAGKPASKPKKRK
;
A
#
# COMPACT_ATOMS: atom_id res chain seq x y z
N MET A 1 8.56 -7.33 16.68
CA MET A 1 9.61 -7.88 15.80
C MET A 1 10.18 -6.74 14.98
N LYS A 2 11.50 -6.50 15.01
CA LYS A 2 12.17 -5.48 14.20
C LYS A 2 11.76 -5.68 12.74
N ARG A 3 11.08 -4.70 12.12
CA ARG A 3 10.79 -4.73 10.69
C ARG A 3 12.12 -4.56 9.95
N PHE A 4 12.81 -5.68 9.72
CA PHE A 4 14.03 -5.72 8.92
C PHE A 4 13.76 -5.32 7.46
N TRP A 5 12.48 -5.34 7.06
CA TRP A 5 11.99 -4.90 5.77
C TRP A 5 11.13 -3.66 5.89
N ASP A 6 11.58 -2.58 5.25
CA ASP A 6 10.75 -1.42 4.98
C ASP A 6 9.65 -1.83 3.98
N PRO A 7 8.36 -1.60 4.29
CA PRO A 7 7.28 -1.83 3.35
C PRO A 7 7.52 -1.20 1.97
N GLY A 8 8.21 -0.06 1.89
CA GLY A 8 8.57 0.58 0.62
C GLY A 8 9.56 -0.27 -0.20
N ILE A 9 10.63 -0.76 0.43
CA ILE A 9 11.64 -1.60 -0.24
C ILE A 9 11.01 -2.89 -0.77
N SER A 10 10.14 -3.51 0.05
CA SER A 10 9.43 -4.74 -0.31
C SER A 10 8.60 -4.59 -1.59
N GLN A 11 7.91 -3.47 -1.72
CA GLN A 11 7.04 -3.16 -2.86
C GLN A 11 7.84 -2.83 -4.11
N THR A 12 8.99 -2.15 -3.97
CA THR A 12 9.89 -1.87 -5.08
C THR A 12 10.47 -3.16 -5.66
N ILE A 13 10.93 -4.08 -4.80
CA ILE A 13 11.44 -5.38 -5.24
C ILE A 13 10.34 -6.17 -5.96
N LEU A 14 9.13 -6.21 -5.39
CA LEU A 14 7.99 -6.89 -5.98
C LEU A 14 7.60 -6.30 -7.35
N PHE A 15 7.67 -4.98 -7.50
CA PHE A 15 7.44 -4.29 -8.77
C PHE A 15 8.50 -4.65 -9.81
N VAL A 16 9.78 -4.52 -9.46
CA VAL A 16 10.91 -4.84 -10.35
C VAL A 16 10.84 -6.30 -10.78
N PHE A 17 10.55 -7.21 -9.85
CA PHE A 17 10.41 -8.64 -10.15
C PHE A 17 9.22 -8.93 -11.08
N GLY A 18 8.06 -8.29 -10.85
CA GLY A 18 6.90 -8.41 -11.74
C GLY A 18 7.19 -7.93 -13.17
N VAL A 19 7.82 -6.76 -13.30
CA VAL A 19 8.19 -6.22 -14.63
C VAL A 19 9.25 -7.09 -15.30
N PHE A 20 10.27 -7.51 -14.57
CA PHE A 20 11.32 -8.37 -15.11
C PHE A 20 10.76 -9.70 -15.63
N THR A 21 9.92 -10.36 -14.84
CA THR A 21 9.28 -11.62 -15.24
C THR A 21 8.37 -11.46 -16.45
N PHE A 22 7.65 -10.33 -16.56
CA PHE A 22 6.86 -10.00 -17.75
C PHE A 22 7.71 -9.88 -19.02
N VAL A 23 8.85 -9.17 -18.94
CA VAL A 23 9.76 -8.97 -20.07
C VAL A 23 10.36 -10.31 -20.52
N VAL A 24 10.80 -11.14 -19.56
CA VAL A 24 11.32 -12.48 -19.86
C VAL A 24 10.25 -13.36 -20.52
N ALA A 25 9.01 -13.34 -20.00
CA ALA A 25 7.89 -14.09 -20.57
C ALA A 25 7.60 -13.65 -22.02
N SER A 26 7.56 -12.34 -22.25
CA SER A 26 7.30 -11.75 -23.57
C SER A 26 8.38 -12.12 -24.58
N PHE A 27 9.66 -11.99 -24.19
CA PHE A 27 10.77 -12.36 -25.06
C PHE A 27 10.73 -13.84 -25.43
N ARG A 28 10.57 -14.73 -24.43
CA ARG A 28 10.47 -16.17 -24.69
C ARG A 28 9.32 -16.51 -25.62
N THR A 29 8.15 -15.92 -25.37
CA THR A 29 6.93 -16.13 -26.18
C THR A 29 7.15 -15.74 -27.64
N LEU A 30 7.79 -14.59 -27.89
CA LEU A 30 8.08 -14.13 -29.24
C LEU A 30 9.09 -15.03 -29.96
N VAL A 31 10.12 -15.49 -29.26
CA VAL A 31 11.15 -16.37 -29.84
C VAL A 31 10.60 -17.77 -30.15
N THR A 32 9.65 -18.29 -29.38
CA THR A 32 9.08 -19.65 -29.54
C THR A 32 7.83 -19.71 -30.44
N GLY A 33 7.52 -18.65 -31.18
CA GLY A 33 6.48 -18.68 -32.22
C GLY A 33 5.09 -18.20 -31.77
N GLY A 34 5.02 -17.32 -30.78
CA GLY A 34 3.78 -16.64 -30.42
C GLY A 34 2.83 -17.53 -29.63
N LEU A 35 1.89 -18.22 -30.29
CA LEU A 35 0.81 -18.96 -29.61
C LEU A 35 1.31 -20.19 -28.84
N SER A 36 2.18 -21.01 -29.44
CA SER A 36 2.87 -22.11 -28.75
C SER A 36 3.71 -21.60 -27.60
N GLY A 37 4.53 -20.58 -27.87
CA GLY A 37 5.36 -19.92 -26.86
C GLY A 37 4.55 -19.33 -25.70
N LEU A 38 3.35 -18.83 -25.97
CA LEU A 38 2.47 -18.26 -24.96
C LEU A 38 1.98 -19.34 -24.00
N TYR A 39 1.59 -20.52 -24.51
CA TYR A 39 1.17 -21.63 -23.66
C TYR A 39 2.32 -22.14 -22.78
N ASP A 40 3.51 -22.29 -23.35
CA ASP A 40 4.69 -22.79 -22.61
C ASP A 40 5.16 -21.80 -21.54
N ASN A 41 4.99 -20.50 -21.79
CA ASN A 41 5.44 -19.43 -20.88
C ASN A 41 4.28 -18.79 -20.09
N TYR A 42 3.06 -19.34 -20.17
CA TYR A 42 1.86 -18.79 -19.54
C TYR A 42 2.03 -18.57 -18.03
N TRP A 43 2.73 -19.50 -17.36
CA TRP A 43 2.99 -19.40 -15.93
C TRP A 43 3.86 -18.19 -15.55
N LEU A 44 4.79 -17.77 -16.41
CA LEU A 44 5.60 -16.57 -16.17
C LEU A 44 4.73 -15.31 -16.20
N PHE A 45 3.76 -15.26 -17.11
CA PHE A 45 2.77 -14.18 -17.13
C PHE A 45 1.90 -14.21 -15.87
N MET A 46 1.46 -15.39 -15.41
CA MET A 46 0.72 -15.51 -14.15
C MET A 46 1.52 -15.00 -12.95
N VAL A 47 2.82 -15.32 -12.86
CA VAL A 47 3.70 -14.82 -11.79
C VAL A 47 3.83 -13.30 -11.86
N SER A 48 4.10 -12.75 -13.04
CA SER A 48 4.17 -11.30 -13.25
C SER A 48 2.87 -10.61 -12.80
N PHE A 49 1.72 -11.06 -13.31
CA PHE A 49 0.43 -10.47 -12.95
C PHE A 49 0.12 -10.66 -11.47
N GLY A 50 0.47 -11.80 -10.88
CA GLY A 50 0.37 -12.05 -9.45
C GLY A 50 1.15 -11.02 -8.63
N CYS A 51 2.39 -10.70 -9.03
CA CYS A 51 3.19 -9.66 -8.39
C CYS A 51 2.54 -8.27 -8.51
N ILE A 52 2.01 -7.91 -9.67
CA ILE A 52 1.36 -6.61 -9.87
C ILE A 52 0.05 -6.49 -9.09
N ILE A 53 -0.76 -7.55 -9.06
CA ILE A 53 -2.01 -7.60 -8.29
C ILE A 53 -1.69 -7.50 -6.79
N TRP A 54 -0.71 -8.26 -6.32
CA TRP A 54 -0.26 -8.21 -4.94
C TRP A 54 0.27 -6.83 -4.56
N LEU A 55 1.03 -6.17 -5.45
CA LEU A 55 1.50 -4.80 -5.26
C LEU A 55 0.32 -3.83 -5.07
N ARG A 56 -0.70 -3.92 -5.93
CA ARG A 56 -1.91 -3.08 -5.82
C ARG A 56 -2.62 -3.33 -4.50
N TYR A 57 -2.75 -4.58 -4.08
CA TYR A 57 -3.37 -4.95 -2.81
C TYR A 57 -2.63 -4.33 -1.62
N LEU A 58 -1.29 -4.46 -1.57
CA LEU A 58 -0.48 -3.88 -0.50
C LEU A 58 -0.56 -2.35 -0.46
N ARG A 59 -0.55 -1.69 -1.62
CA ARG A 59 -0.70 -0.23 -1.72
C ARG A 59 -2.08 0.25 -1.27
N GLN A 60 -3.13 -0.53 -1.55
CA GLN A 60 -4.47 -0.21 -1.07
C GLN A 60 -4.53 -0.27 0.47
N ARG A 61 -3.98 -1.32 1.08
CA ARG A 61 -3.91 -1.47 2.54
C ARG A 61 -3.11 -0.34 3.20
N GLN A 62 -2.03 0.11 2.59
CA GLN A 62 -1.26 1.25 3.10
C GLN A 62 -2.08 2.53 3.06
N LYS A 63 -2.77 2.82 1.95
CA LYS A 63 -3.66 3.98 1.87
C LYS A 63 -4.74 3.96 2.95
N GLU A 64 -5.36 2.80 3.19
CA GLU A 64 -6.34 2.63 4.27
C GLU A 64 -5.73 2.91 5.65
N ALA A 65 -4.51 2.39 5.91
CA ALA A 65 -3.80 2.64 7.16
C ALA A 65 -3.41 4.12 7.33
N ASP A 66 -2.99 4.79 6.27
CA ASP A 66 -2.61 6.20 6.27
C ASP A 66 -3.83 7.09 6.54
N LEU A 67 -4.98 6.78 5.93
CA LEU A 67 -6.25 7.49 6.19
C LEU A 67 -6.68 7.36 7.67
N LEU A 68 -6.58 6.16 8.26
CA LEU A 68 -6.87 5.95 9.67
C LEU A 68 -5.90 6.71 10.58
N ALA A 69 -4.62 6.81 10.20
CA ALA A 69 -3.63 7.56 10.96
C ALA A 69 -3.88 9.08 10.90
N GLU A 70 -4.30 9.60 9.74
CA GLU A 70 -4.71 11.00 9.58
C GLU A 70 -5.96 11.33 10.41
N ASP A 71 -6.97 10.46 10.40
CA ASP A 71 -8.18 10.63 11.24
C ASP A 71 -7.85 10.65 12.74
N ALA A 72 -6.94 9.77 13.18
CA ALA A 72 -6.46 9.75 14.55
C ALA A 72 -5.73 11.05 14.92
N ARG A 73 -4.85 11.55 14.05
CA ARG A 73 -4.16 12.84 14.25
C ARG A 73 -5.13 14.00 14.33
N GLN A 74 -6.13 14.06 13.45
CA GLN A 74 -7.15 15.11 13.50
C GLN A 74 -8.01 15.05 14.76
N ALA A 75 -8.34 13.84 15.25
CA ALA A 75 -9.06 13.66 16.49
C ALA A 75 -8.25 14.13 17.72
N GLU A 76 -6.94 13.91 17.72
CA GLU A 76 -6.04 14.43 18.77
C GLU A 76 -5.96 15.96 18.74
N ILE A 77 -5.80 16.57 17.56
CA ILE A 77 -5.79 18.03 17.39
C ILE A 77 -7.11 18.63 17.88
N ARG A 78 -8.25 18.04 17.56
CA ARG A 78 -9.59 18.47 18.04
C ARG A 78 -9.73 18.34 19.56
N LYS A 79 -9.14 17.32 20.18
CA LYS A 79 -9.14 17.14 21.64
C LYS A 79 -8.24 18.17 22.33
N GLN A 80 -7.07 18.47 21.75
CA GLN A 80 -6.15 19.49 22.26
C GLN A 80 -6.75 20.90 22.15
N SER A 81 -7.40 21.24 21.03
CA SER A 81 -8.06 22.54 20.85
C SER A 81 -9.26 22.73 21.80
N ARG A 82 -10.05 21.68 22.08
CA ARG A 82 -11.12 21.71 23.09
C ARG A 82 -10.62 21.90 24.52
N LYS A 83 -9.40 21.44 24.85
CA LYS A 83 -8.78 21.69 26.17
C LYS A 83 -8.28 23.14 26.31
N ALA A 84 -7.80 23.74 25.22
CA ALA A 84 -7.35 25.14 25.22
C ALA A 84 -8.50 26.17 25.26
N GLY A 85 -9.69 25.80 24.81
CA GLY A 85 -10.85 26.70 24.67
C GLY A 85 -11.90 26.67 25.79
N LYS A 86 -11.62 26.11 26.97
CA LYS A 86 -12.60 26.08 28.08
C LYS A 86 -12.36 27.28 29.01
N PRO A 87 -13.02 28.45 28.84
CA PRO A 87 -13.01 29.47 29.87
C PRO A 87 -13.73 28.88 31.09
N ALA A 88 -13.05 28.92 32.24
CA ALA A 88 -13.60 28.49 33.52
C ALA A 88 -14.93 29.22 33.76
N SER A 89 -16.03 28.49 33.63
CA SER A 89 -17.36 28.98 34.03
C SER A 89 -17.31 29.22 35.53
N LYS A 90 -17.17 30.49 35.93
CA LYS A 90 -17.26 30.90 37.34
C LYS A 90 -18.63 30.47 37.86
N PRO A 91 -18.72 29.74 38.98
CA PRO A 91 -20.00 29.39 39.57
C PRO A 91 -20.67 30.68 40.05
N LYS A 92 -21.84 30.98 39.46
CA LYS A 92 -22.68 32.12 39.85
C LYS A 92 -23.22 31.84 41.25
N LYS A 93 -22.56 32.40 42.28
CA LYS A 93 -23.07 32.43 43.66
C LYS A 93 -24.45 33.07 43.65
N ARG A 94 -25.47 32.27 43.96
CA ARG A 94 -26.86 32.72 44.14
C ARG A 94 -26.99 33.15 45.61
N LYS A 95 -27.67 34.29 45.78
CA LYS A 95 -27.87 35.11 46.99
C LYS A 95 -27.85 34.37 48.32
#